data_AF-A0A7C5STH1-F1
#
_entry.id   AF-A0A7C5STH1-F1
#
_cell.length_a   1.000
_cell.length_b   1.000
_cell.length_c   1.000
_cell.angle_alpha   90.00
_cell.angle_beta   90.00
_cell.angle_gamma   90.00
#
_symmetry.space_group_name_H-M   'P 1'
#
loop_
_entity.id
_entity.type
_entity.pdbx_description
1 polymer ?
#
loop_
_entity_poly.entity_id
_entity_poly.type
_entity_poly.pdbx_seq_one_letter_code
_entity_poly.pdbx_strand_id
1 'polypeptide(L)'
;MSSCHKKAYITTPIYYVNDIAHIGHAYTTIIADTLARYSRMSGLDTYFLTGTDEHGQKIEEAAKSRGKSTQAYADEISATFKDLWDDFGISYDK
;
A
#
# COMPACT_ATOMS: atom_id res chain seq x y z
N MET A 1 14.21 -32.75 7.31
CA MET A 1 13.42 -32.67 6.06
C MET A 1 12.99 -31.22 5.89
N SER A 2 13.60 -30.49 4.97
CA SER A 2 13.17 -29.12 4.68
C SER A 2 11.87 -29.20 3.88
N SER A 3 10.73 -28.95 4.51
CA SER A 3 9.45 -28.81 3.80
C SER A 3 9.54 -27.52 2.99
N CYS A 4 9.63 -27.64 1.66
CA CYS A 4 9.51 -26.52 0.75
C CYS A 4 8.06 -26.00 0.83
N HIS A 5 7.79 -25.11 1.78
CA HIS A 5 6.52 -24.39 1.84
C HIS A 5 6.44 -23.53 0.58
N LYS A 6 5.38 -23.74 -0.21
CA LYS A 6 5.14 -22.90 -1.39
C LYS A 6 5.02 -21.45 -0.94
N LYS A 7 5.72 -20.56 -1.64
CA LYS A 7 5.73 -19.14 -1.35
C LYS A 7 4.67 -18.41 -2.16
N ALA A 8 4.01 -17.43 -1.54
CA ALA A 8 3.15 -16.49 -2.22
C ALA A 8 3.70 -15.08 -2.01
N TYR A 9 3.97 -14.36 -3.10
CA TYR A 9 4.32 -12.95 -3.04
C TYR A 9 3.24 -12.16 -3.76
N ILE A 10 2.50 -11.36 -3.01
CA ILE A 10 1.34 -10.60 -3.47
C ILE A 10 1.67 -9.13 -3.35
N THR A 11 1.27 -8.34 -4.36
CA THR A 11 1.55 -6.90 -4.41
C THR A 11 0.34 -6.14 -4.88
N THR A 12 0.14 -4.93 -4.38
CA THR A 12 -0.64 -3.90 -5.09
C THR A 12 0.28 -3.10 -6.02
N PRO A 13 -0.28 -2.27 -6.93
CA PRO A 13 0.44 -1.09 -7.40
C PRO A 13 0.84 -0.20 -6.21
N ILE A 14 1.86 0.62 -6.41
CA ILE A 14 2.13 1.76 -5.53
C ILE A 14 1.22 2.94 -5.91
N TYR A 15 0.62 3.60 -4.92
CA TYR A 15 -0.39 4.63 -5.13
C TYR A 15 0.21 6.03 -5.14
N TYR A 16 -0.14 6.86 -6.13
CA TYR A 16 0.35 8.23 -6.20
C TYR A 16 -0.11 9.07 -5.01
N VAL A 17 0.81 9.82 -4.41
CA VAL A 17 0.56 10.71 -3.26
C VAL A 17 0.20 12.14 -3.68
N ASN A 18 -0.30 12.33 -4.90
CA ASN A 18 -0.75 13.65 -5.33
C ASN A 18 -2.07 14.04 -4.65
N ASP A 19 -2.85 13.09 -4.14
CA ASP A 19 -4.08 13.31 -3.37
C ASP A 19 -4.35 12.15 -2.39
N ILE A 20 -5.40 12.27 -1.56
CA ILE A 20 -5.79 11.26 -0.56
C ILE A 20 -6.29 9.95 -1.17
N ALA A 21 -6.29 8.88 -0.36
CA ALA A 21 -6.81 7.59 -0.78
C ALA A 21 -8.32 7.63 -1.11
N HIS A 22 -8.74 6.84 -2.10
CA HIS A 22 -10.14 6.73 -2.54
C HIS A 22 -10.52 5.28 -2.84
N ILE A 23 -11.79 5.03 -3.18
CA ILE A 23 -12.36 3.69 -3.39
C ILE A 23 -11.56 2.80 -4.35
N GLY A 24 -10.96 3.36 -5.41
CA GLY A 24 -10.11 2.59 -6.33
C GLY A 24 -8.85 1.97 -5.67
N HIS A 25 -8.22 2.70 -4.75
CA HIS A 25 -7.08 2.19 -3.97
C HIS A 25 -7.53 1.10 -3.00
N ALA A 26 -8.64 1.35 -2.30
CA ALA A 26 -9.22 0.40 -1.35
C ALA A 26 -9.63 -0.92 -2.04
N TYR A 27 -10.30 -0.83 -3.19
CA TYR A 27 -10.74 -2.00 -3.95
C TYR A 27 -9.57 -2.93 -4.31
N THR A 28 -8.50 -2.35 -4.84
CA THR A 28 -7.30 -3.11 -5.21
C THR A 28 -6.62 -3.73 -3.99
N THR A 29 -6.47 -2.94 -2.92
CA THR A 29 -5.84 -3.39 -1.67
C THR A 29 -6.63 -4.52 -1.00
N ILE A 30 -7.97 -4.43 -0.98
CA ILE A 30 -8.85 -5.47 -0.40
C ILE A 30 -8.77 -6.78 -1.19
N ILE A 31 -8.69 -6.72 -2.51
CA ILE A 31 -8.50 -7.93 -3.34
C ILE A 31 -7.16 -8.60 -2.99
N ALA A 32 -6.08 -7.82 -2.95
CA ALA A 32 -4.76 -8.32 -2.61
C ALA A 32 -4.72 -8.92 -1.18
N ASP A 33 -5.34 -8.24 -0.22
CA ASP A 33 -5.48 -8.71 1.17
C ASP A 33 -6.25 -10.04 1.24
N THR A 34 -7.35 -10.16 0.51
CA THR A 34 -8.16 -11.38 0.45
C THR A 34 -7.33 -12.56 -0.06
N LEU A 35 -6.53 -12.35 -1.12
CA LEU A 35 -5.63 -13.37 -1.66
C LEU A 35 -4.50 -13.72 -0.68
N ALA A 36 -3.97 -12.73 0.03
CA ALA A 36 -2.91 -12.95 1.01
C ALA A 36 -3.41 -13.76 2.20
N ARG A 37 -4.59 -13.43 2.74
CA ARG A 37 -5.25 -14.20 3.79
C ARG A 37 -5.54 -15.63 3.36
N TYR A 38 -6.09 -15.82 2.16
CA TYR A 38 -6.34 -17.16 1.63
C TYR A 38 -5.04 -17.99 1.48
N SER A 39 -3.96 -17.36 1.00
CA SER A 39 -2.66 -18.02 0.85
C SER A 39 -2.08 -18.43 2.21
N ARG A 40 -2.16 -17.54 3.21
CA ARG A 40 -1.76 -17.84 4.60
C ARG A 40 -2.60 -18.96 5.20
N MET A 41 -3.93 -18.92 5.04
CA MET A 41 -4.84 -19.98 5.49
C MET A 41 -4.55 -21.33 4.83
N SER A 42 -4.04 -21.33 3.60
CA SER A 42 -3.64 -22.53 2.85
C SER A 42 -2.25 -23.05 3.23
N GLY A 43 -1.56 -22.42 4.20
CA GLY A 43 -0.25 -22.83 4.70
C GLY A 43 0.93 -22.37 3.83
N LEU A 44 0.75 -21.38 2.97
CA LEU A 44 1.84 -20.81 2.17
C LEU A 44 2.62 -19.76 2.98
N ASP A 45 3.95 -19.75 2.79
CA ASP A 45 4.82 -18.65 3.25
C ASP A 45 4.49 -17.40 2.40
N THR A 46 3.68 -16.50 2.96
CA THR A 46 3.04 -15.42 2.22
C THR A 46 3.60 -14.07 2.63
N TYR A 47 4.00 -13.26 1.64
CA TYR A 47 4.40 -11.87 1.80
C TYR A 47 3.49 -10.97 0.96
N PHE A 48 2.92 -9.94 1.56
CA PHE A 48 2.04 -8.97 0.93
C PHE A 48 2.63 -7.56 1.03
N LEU A 49 2.99 -6.95 -0.11
CA LEU A 49 3.57 -5.62 -0.19
C LEU A 49 2.57 -4.61 -0.80
N THR A 50 2.45 -3.44 -0.17
CA THR A 50 1.75 -2.27 -0.71
C THR A 50 2.65 -1.03 -0.58
N GLY A 51 2.19 0.13 -1.05
CA GLY A 51 2.94 1.37 -0.86
C GLY A 51 2.49 2.53 -1.74
N THR A 52 3.35 3.54 -1.78
CA THR A 52 3.11 4.84 -2.40
C THR A 52 4.15 5.19 -3.46
N ASP A 53 3.72 5.88 -4.50
CA ASP A 53 4.60 6.52 -5.48
C ASP A 53 4.72 8.01 -5.14
N GLU A 54 5.90 8.39 -4.67
CA GLU A 54 6.17 9.68 -4.02
C GLU A 54 6.91 10.68 -4.92
N HIS A 55 7.21 10.31 -6.17
CA HIS A 55 7.96 11.15 -7.09
C HIS A 55 7.13 11.64 -8.27
N GLY A 56 7.45 12.85 -8.75
CA GLY A 56 6.88 13.40 -9.97
C GLY A 56 6.43 14.85 -9.86
N GLN A 57 6.38 15.54 -11.00
CA GLN A 57 6.05 16.97 -11.08
C GLN A 57 4.67 17.29 -10.48
N LYS A 58 3.69 16.39 -10.66
CA LYS A 58 2.34 16.57 -10.09
C LYS A 58 2.31 16.60 -8.56
N ILE A 59 3.21 15.85 -7.91
CA ILE A 59 3.31 15.83 -6.44
C ILE A 59 3.96 17.13 -5.96
N GLU A 60 4.98 17.62 -6.67
CA GLU A 60 5.58 18.92 -6.39
C GLU A 60 4.57 20.07 -6.55
N GLU A 61 3.76 20.05 -7.63
CA GLU A 61 2.70 21.03 -7.87
C GLU A 61 1.62 20.99 -6.76
N ALA A 62 1.20 19.79 -6.36
CA ALA A 62 0.26 19.60 -5.25
C ALA A 62 0.82 20.12 -3.92
N ALA A 63 2.08 19.81 -3.59
CA ALA A 63 2.76 20.30 -2.39
C ALA A 63 2.84 21.84 -2.37
N LYS A 64 3.25 22.44 -3.50
CA LYS A 64 3.30 23.91 -3.66
C LYS A 64 1.93 24.55 -3.47
N SER A 65 0.87 23.98 -4.05
CA SER A 65 -0.50 24.50 -3.93
C SER A 65 -1.01 24.50 -2.47
N ARG A 66 -0.43 23.63 -1.62
CA ARG A 66 -0.75 23.49 -0.20
C ARG A 66 0.28 24.15 0.72
N GLY A 67 1.27 24.86 0.18
CA GLY A 67 2.31 25.56 0.94
C GLY A 67 3.25 24.64 1.73
N LYS A 68 3.46 23.39 1.27
CA LYS A 68 4.33 22.39 1.92
C LYS A 68 5.56 22.09 1.06
N SER A 69 6.62 21.60 1.71
CA SER A 69 7.73 20.97 0.96
C SER A 69 7.26 19.64 0.37
N THR A 70 7.85 19.24 -0.77
CA THR A 70 7.46 18.00 -1.46
C THR A 70 7.59 16.77 -0.57
N GLN A 71 8.69 16.67 0.20
CA GLN A 71 8.91 15.57 1.14
C GLN A 71 7.82 15.53 2.22
N ALA A 72 7.56 16.66 2.88
CA ALA A 72 6.56 16.71 3.95
C ALA A 72 5.15 16.39 3.44
N TYR A 73 4.83 16.79 2.20
CA TYR A 73 3.55 16.44 1.57
C TYR A 73 3.46 14.95 1.26
N ALA A 74 4.51 14.35 0.68
CA ALA A 74 4.56 12.92 0.41
C ALA A 74 4.45 12.09 1.70
N ASP A 75 5.23 12.44 2.73
CA ASP A 75 5.21 11.78 4.04
C ASP A 75 3.80 11.80 4.66
N GLU A 76 3.13 12.95 4.61
CA GLU A 76 1.78 13.11 5.14
C GLU A 76 0.77 12.24 4.41
N ILE A 77 0.73 12.31 3.08
CA ILE A 77 -0.24 11.52 2.31
C ILE A 77 0.07 10.03 2.45
N SER A 78 1.34 9.63 2.42
CA SER A 78 1.78 8.25 2.65
C SER A 78 1.32 7.73 4.02
N ALA A 79 1.44 8.54 5.07
CA ALA A 79 0.90 8.21 6.39
C ALA A 79 -0.62 8.01 6.36
N THR A 80 -1.37 8.85 5.63
CA THR A 80 -2.84 8.66 5.52
C THR A 80 -3.23 7.34 4.84
N PHE A 81 -2.46 6.87 3.86
CA PHE A 81 -2.68 5.54 3.26
C PHE A 81 -2.45 4.44 4.30
N LYS A 82 -1.33 4.53 5.04
CA LYS A 82 -0.99 3.56 6.07
C LYS A 82 -2.06 3.51 7.17
N ASP A 83 -2.47 4.65 7.70
CA ASP A 83 -3.51 4.75 8.73
C ASP A 83 -4.82 4.14 8.25
N LEU A 84 -5.22 4.41 6.99
CA LEU A 84 -6.42 3.82 6.41
C LEU A 84 -6.33 2.30 6.27
N TRP A 85 -5.17 1.77 5.87
CA TRP A 85 -4.95 0.32 5.78
C TRP A 85 -4.95 -0.35 7.16
N ASP A 86 -4.40 0.31 8.16
CA ASP A 86 -4.43 -0.13 9.56
C ASP A 86 -5.89 -0.14 10.09
N ASP A 87 -6.67 0.91 9.80
CA ASP A 87 -8.10 1.02 10.15
C ASP A 87 -8.98 -0.04 9.49
N PHE A 88 -8.69 -0.38 8.23
CA PHE A 88 -9.37 -1.46 7.50
C PHE A 88 -8.90 -2.85 7.91
N GLY A 89 -7.85 -2.94 8.74
CA GLY A 89 -7.25 -4.19 9.18
C GLY A 89 -6.57 -4.95 8.06
N ILE A 90 -6.05 -4.27 7.03
CA ILE A 90 -5.32 -4.88 5.91
C ILE A 90 -4.07 -5.59 6.45
N SER A 91 -3.86 -6.84 6.03
CA SER A 91 -2.79 -7.71 6.50
C SER A 91 -1.53 -7.64 5.63
N TYR A 92 -1.09 -6.42 5.29
CA TYR A 92 0.17 -6.21 4.56
C TYR A 92 1.37 -6.48 5.48
N ASP A 93 2.47 -6.93 4.89
CA ASP A 93 3.74 -7.19 5.60
C ASP A 93 4.69 -5.98 5.50
N LYS A 94 4.52 -5.15 4.47
CA LYS A 94 5.25 -3.89 4.26
C LYS A 94 4.48 -2.90 3.39
#